data_AF-A0AAU9W3J7-F1
#
_entry.id   AF-A0AAU9W3J7-F1
#
_cell.length_a   1.000
_cell.length_b   1.000
_cell.length_c   1.000
_cell.angle_alpha   90.00
_cell.angle_beta   90.00
_cell.angle_gamma   90.00
#
_symmetry.space_group_name_H-M   'P 1'
#
loop_
_entity.id
_entity.type
_entity.pdbx_description
1 polymer ?
#
loop_
_entity_poly.entity_id
_entity_poly.type
_entity_poly.pdbx_seq_one_letter_code
_entity_poly.pdbx_strand_id
1 'polypeptide(L)'
;EWLTKAQIQGFFSRLSFSRRRWEGPSPSTVVDNKSDEEFTDEEEVSHMTTEEVNHMTTVESVVTEIGLPHPIVYDIYDLCDYVKKEKLNYFTVSMLKEFCTFFELPFKSRDSKAVLMSKIKEMTHEC
;
A
#
# COMPACT_ATOMS: atom_id res chain seq x y z
N GLU A 1 1.27 -35.73 1.36
CA GLU A 1 -0.07 -36.02 1.89
C GLU A 1 -0.52 -34.85 2.76
N TRP A 2 -1.83 -34.57 2.80
CA TRP A 2 -2.42 -33.44 3.52
C TRP A 2 -3.42 -33.98 4.56
N LEU A 3 -3.50 -33.31 5.72
CA LEU A 3 -4.38 -33.73 6.79
C LEU A 3 -5.85 -33.48 6.39
N THR A 4 -6.69 -34.47 6.61
CA THR A 4 -8.13 -34.36 6.42
C THR A 4 -8.75 -33.45 7.48
N LYS A 5 -9.91 -32.85 7.15
CA LYS A 5 -10.69 -32.02 8.07
C LYS A 5 -10.94 -32.70 9.42
N ALA A 6 -11.21 -34.02 9.41
CA ALA A 6 -11.43 -34.80 10.61
C ALA A 6 -10.18 -34.92 11.49
N GLN A 7 -8.99 -35.04 10.88
CA GLN A 7 -7.73 -35.09 11.62
C GLN A 7 -7.43 -33.75 12.31
N ILE A 8 -7.64 -32.65 11.60
CA ILE A 8 -7.43 -31.29 12.13
C ILE A 8 -8.41 -31.01 13.28
N GLN A 9 -9.71 -31.26 13.06
CA GLN A 9 -10.74 -31.03 14.06
C GLN A 9 -10.56 -31.93 15.29
N GLY A 10 -10.17 -33.19 15.08
CA GLY A 10 -9.87 -34.12 16.17
C GLY A 10 -8.68 -33.69 17.01
N PHE A 11 -7.65 -33.10 16.38
CA PHE A 11 -6.47 -32.58 17.08
C PHE A 11 -6.83 -31.43 18.02
N PHE A 12 -7.51 -30.40 17.51
CA PHE A 12 -7.90 -29.23 18.33
C PHE A 12 -8.96 -29.56 19.39
N SER A 13 -9.84 -30.54 19.11
CA SER A 13 -10.79 -31.03 20.12
C SER A 13 -10.09 -31.72 21.29
N ARG A 14 -9.06 -32.53 21.01
CA ARG A 14 -8.23 -33.16 22.06
C ARG A 14 -7.39 -32.14 22.81
N LEU A 15 -6.83 -31.16 22.10
CA LEU A 15 -6.02 -30.08 22.68
C LEU A 15 -6.83 -29.24 23.67
N SER A 16 -8.03 -28.80 23.27
CA SER A 16 -8.94 -28.02 24.12
C SER A 16 -9.47 -28.84 25.31
N PHE A 17 -9.74 -30.13 25.11
CA PHE A 17 -10.12 -31.02 26.20
C PHE A 17 -8.98 -31.26 27.21
N SER A 18 -7.74 -31.43 26.76
CA SER A 18 -6.58 -31.52 27.65
C SER A 18 -6.41 -30.25 28.48
N ARG A 19 -6.64 -29.07 27.90
CA ARG A 19 -6.55 -27.79 28.60
C ARG A 19 -7.54 -27.69 29.76
N ARG A 20 -8.79 -28.12 29.53
CA ARG A 20 -9.84 -28.21 30.57
C ARG A 20 -9.56 -29.27 31.64
N ARG A 21 -8.70 -30.26 31.39
CA ARG A 21 -8.30 -31.26 32.39
C ARG A 21 -7.10 -30.83 33.23
N TRP A 22 -6.24 -29.96 32.71
CA TRP A 22 -5.13 -29.39 33.48
C TRP A 22 -5.62 -28.38 34.51
N GLU A 23 -6.70 -27.67 34.19
CA GLU A 23 -7.51 -26.94 35.17
C GLU A 23 -8.33 -27.95 35.99
N GLY A 24 -7.71 -28.55 37.00
CA GLY A 24 -8.36 -29.53 37.88
C GLY A 24 -9.61 -28.99 38.59
N PRO A 25 -10.49 -29.89 39.08
CA PRO A 25 -11.85 -29.55 39.49
C PRO A 25 -11.89 -28.72 40.78
N SER A 26 -12.50 -27.53 40.73
CA SER A 26 -13.06 -26.94 41.96
C SER A 26 -14.41 -27.61 42.25
N PRO A 27 -14.66 -28.09 43.48
CA PRO A 27 -15.95 -28.64 43.84
C PRO A 27 -16.91 -27.48 44.07
N SER A 28 -18.02 -27.42 43.34
CA SER A 28 -19.37 -27.18 43.90
C SER A 28 -20.40 -26.97 42.79
N THR A 29 -21.46 -27.76 42.92
CA THR A 29 -22.86 -27.44 42.58
C THR A 29 -23.22 -27.15 41.12
N VAL A 30 -23.81 -28.18 40.51
CA VAL A 30 -25.05 -28.10 39.72
C VAL A 30 -25.86 -26.84 40.05
N VAL A 31 -25.97 -25.90 39.11
CA VAL A 31 -27.25 -25.27 38.75
C VAL A 31 -27.18 -24.86 37.28
N ASP A 32 -28.15 -25.37 36.53
CA ASP A 32 -28.60 -24.90 35.22
C ASP A 32 -28.77 -23.38 35.24
N ASN A 33 -27.98 -22.65 34.44
CA ASN A 33 -28.28 -21.25 34.15
C ASN A 33 -27.95 -20.97 32.68
N LYS A 34 -28.98 -21.06 31.84
CA LYS A 34 -29.01 -20.42 30.54
C LYS A 34 -28.98 -18.90 30.75
N SER A 35 -27.79 -18.32 30.68
CA SER A 35 -27.64 -16.89 30.40
C SER A 35 -26.76 -16.74 29.16
N ASP A 36 -27.47 -16.33 28.12
CA ASP A 36 -27.03 -15.60 26.96
C ASP A 36 -26.00 -14.52 27.33
N GLU A 37 -24.76 -14.68 26.89
CA GLU A 37 -23.75 -13.63 26.89
C GLU A 37 -22.97 -13.77 25.57
N GLU A 38 -23.58 -13.26 24.51
CA GLU A 38 -22.93 -12.87 23.27
C GLU A 38 -21.81 -11.87 23.62
N PHE A 39 -20.56 -12.36 23.68
CA PHE A 39 -19.39 -11.48 23.77
C PHE A 39 -18.89 -11.19 22.36
N THR A 40 -19.52 -10.21 21.73
CA THR A 40 -18.96 -9.41 20.65
C THR A 40 -18.07 -8.33 21.27
N ASP A 41 -16.75 -8.47 21.13
CA ASP A 41 -15.74 -7.40 21.24
C ASP A 41 -14.52 -7.89 20.44
N GLU A 42 -14.49 -7.69 19.12
CA GLU A 42 -14.00 -6.46 18.46
C GLU A 42 -12.49 -6.22 18.68
N GLU A 43 -11.64 -7.17 18.31
CA GLU A 43 -10.26 -6.85 17.91
C GLU A 43 -9.72 -7.90 16.93
N GLU A 44 -10.29 -7.92 15.72
CA GLU A 44 -9.61 -8.52 14.56
C GLU A 44 -8.42 -7.62 14.20
N VAL A 45 -7.32 -7.74 14.95
CA VAL A 45 -6.03 -7.24 14.51
C VAL A 45 -5.68 -8.02 13.26
N SER A 46 -5.82 -7.37 12.10
CA SER A 46 -5.43 -7.93 10.81
C SER A 46 -3.92 -8.18 10.83
N HIS A 47 -3.53 -9.38 11.25
CA HIS A 47 -2.16 -9.84 11.17
C HIS A 47 -1.82 -10.02 9.69
N MET A 48 -1.28 -8.97 9.08
CA MET A 48 -0.82 -9.01 7.70
C MET A 48 0.16 -10.17 7.55
N THR A 49 -0.19 -11.10 6.68
CA THR A 49 0.59 -12.31 6.46
C THR A 49 1.93 -11.97 5.85
N THR A 50 2.94 -12.81 6.05
CA THR A 50 4.27 -12.63 5.43
C THR A 50 4.19 -12.56 3.90
N GLU A 51 3.21 -13.23 3.31
CA GLU A 51 2.96 -13.19 1.86
C GLU A 51 2.43 -11.81 1.40
N GLU A 52 1.51 -11.21 2.15
CA GLU A 52 1.01 -9.85 1.86
C GLU A 52 2.10 -8.79 1.99
N VAL A 53 2.96 -8.91 3.02
CA VAL A 53 4.12 -8.02 3.17
C VAL A 53 5.07 -8.17 1.98
N ASN A 54 5.44 -9.40 1.61
CA ASN A 54 6.33 -9.66 0.46
C ASN A 54 5.74 -9.14 -0.85
N HIS A 55 4.43 -9.30 -1.06
CA HIS A 55 3.74 -8.79 -2.23
C HIS A 55 3.80 -7.25 -2.26
N MET A 56 3.48 -6.58 -1.15
CA MET A 56 3.53 -5.12 -1.06
C MET A 56 4.93 -4.58 -1.30
N THR A 57 5.96 -5.20 -0.71
CA THR A 57 7.36 -4.83 -0.94
C THR A 57 7.78 -5.03 -2.40
N THR A 58 7.33 -6.10 -3.04
CA THR A 58 7.64 -6.35 -4.46
C THR A 58 6.98 -5.29 -5.35
N VAL A 59 5.71 -4.97 -5.08
CA VAL A 59 4.99 -3.91 -5.81
C VAL A 59 5.69 -2.57 -5.64
N GLU A 60 6.08 -2.21 -4.42
CA GLU A 60 6.82 -0.97 -4.15
C GLU A 60 8.17 -0.94 -4.89
N SER A 61 8.90 -2.05 -4.92
CA SER A 61 10.14 -2.17 -5.69
C SER A 61 9.91 -1.98 -7.19
N VAL A 62 8.84 -2.55 -7.74
CA VAL A 62 8.52 -2.41 -9.17
C VAL A 62 8.09 -0.98 -9.50
N VAL A 63 7.29 -0.35 -8.64
CA VAL A 63 6.86 1.05 -8.81
C VAL A 63 8.06 1.99 -8.76
N THR A 64 9.00 1.76 -7.83
CA THR A 64 10.23 2.55 -7.73
C THR A 64 11.21 2.32 -8.89
N GLU A 65 11.21 1.15 -9.51
CA GLU A 65 12.05 0.85 -10.67
C GLU A 65 11.49 1.40 -11.99
N ILE A 66 10.15 1.43 -12.14
CA ILE A 66 9.48 1.87 -13.38
C ILE A 66 9.16 3.37 -13.36
N GLY A 67 8.87 3.93 -12.19
CA GLY A 67 8.45 5.32 -12.03
C GLY A 67 9.63 6.31 -12.04
N LEU A 68 9.33 7.59 -12.30
CA LEU A 68 10.28 8.66 -12.07
C LEU A 68 10.34 8.95 -10.56
N PRO A 69 11.50 8.81 -9.89
CA PRO A 69 11.61 9.14 -8.48
C PRO A 69 11.47 10.65 -8.30
N HIS A 70 10.51 11.08 -7.48
CA HIS A 70 10.36 12.49 -7.12
C HIS A 70 11.47 12.94 -6.14
N PRO A 71 11.91 14.21 -6.19
CA PRO A 71 11.48 15.25 -7.12
C PRO A 71 12.06 15.07 -8.53
N ILE A 72 11.29 15.46 -9.55
CA ILE A 72 11.75 15.45 -10.95
C ILE A 72 12.61 16.70 -11.17
N VAL A 73 13.92 16.52 -11.30
CA VAL A 73 14.90 17.61 -11.41
C VAL A 73 15.56 17.63 -12.79
N TYR A 74 15.72 18.83 -13.36
CA TYR A 74 16.56 19.09 -14.52
C TYR A 74 17.61 20.16 -14.17
N ASP A 75 18.90 19.80 -14.26
CA ASP A 75 20.02 20.66 -13.84
C ASP A 75 19.82 21.17 -12.39
N ILE A 76 19.52 22.46 -12.21
CA ILE A 76 19.24 23.11 -10.91
C ILE A 76 17.75 23.33 -10.62
N TYR A 77 16.86 22.88 -11.51
CA TYR A 77 15.42 23.16 -11.44
C TYR A 77 14.62 21.94 -10.96
N ASP A 78 14.00 22.06 -9.79
CA ASP A 78 13.01 21.10 -9.29
C ASP A 78 11.64 21.35 -9.95
N LEU A 79 11.30 20.55 -10.95
CA LEU A 79 10.06 20.74 -11.70
C LEU A 79 8.81 20.47 -10.85
N CYS A 80 8.88 19.57 -9.86
CA CYS A 80 7.78 19.37 -8.92
C CYS A 80 7.49 20.66 -8.15
N ASP A 81 8.53 21.32 -7.62
CA ASP A 81 8.38 22.58 -6.87
C ASP A 81 7.86 23.72 -7.76
N TYR A 82 8.38 23.83 -8.99
CA TYR A 82 7.93 24.84 -9.94
C TYR A 82 6.48 24.62 -10.40
N VAL A 83 6.01 23.39 -10.47
CA VAL A 83 4.60 23.08 -10.76
C VAL A 83 3.71 23.46 -9.56
N LYS A 84 4.08 23.02 -8.35
CA LYS A 84 3.35 23.31 -7.10
C LYS A 84 3.20 24.81 -6.83
N LYS A 85 4.23 25.58 -7.14
CA LYS A 85 4.23 27.05 -6.96
C LYS A 85 3.64 27.81 -8.16
N GLU A 86 3.12 27.10 -9.17
CA GLU A 86 2.62 27.66 -10.43
C GLU A 86 3.65 28.52 -11.19
N LYS A 87 4.93 28.22 -11.01
CA LYS A 87 6.09 28.97 -11.53
C LYS A 87 6.61 28.46 -12.87
N LEU A 88 5.99 27.45 -13.47
CA LEU A 88 6.38 26.96 -14.81
C LEU A 88 6.34 28.06 -15.90
N ASN A 89 5.54 29.11 -15.72
CA ASN A 89 5.51 30.25 -16.65
C ASN A 89 6.83 31.06 -16.66
N TYR A 90 7.68 30.99 -15.65
CA TYR A 90 8.95 31.74 -15.67
C TYR A 90 9.94 31.22 -16.72
N PHE A 91 9.78 29.98 -17.18
CA PHE A 91 10.63 29.39 -18.20
C PHE A 91 10.29 29.89 -19.61
N THR A 92 11.31 29.98 -20.45
CA THR A 92 11.15 30.31 -21.88
C THR A 92 10.63 29.09 -22.64
N VAL A 93 10.10 29.29 -23.85
CA VAL A 93 9.70 28.17 -24.73
C VAL A 93 10.89 27.26 -25.05
N SER A 94 12.12 27.80 -25.15
CA SER A 94 13.32 26.98 -25.37
C SER A 94 13.57 26.03 -24.21
N MET A 95 13.60 26.54 -22.97
CA MET A 95 13.79 25.72 -21.77
C MET A 95 12.69 24.67 -21.61
N LEU A 96 11.42 25.03 -21.86
CA LEU A 96 10.33 24.06 -21.78
C LEU A 96 10.48 22.94 -22.81
N LYS A 97 10.98 23.25 -24.02
CA LYS A 97 11.32 22.23 -25.01
C LYS A 97 12.50 21.37 -24.56
N GLU A 98 13.52 21.96 -23.96
CA GLU A 98 14.67 21.22 -23.40
C GLU A 98 14.22 20.25 -22.30
N PHE A 99 13.32 20.67 -21.39
CA PHE A 99 12.71 19.76 -20.41
C PHE A 99 11.96 18.63 -21.12
N CYS A 100 11.08 18.95 -22.08
CA CYS A 100 10.37 17.92 -22.82
C CYS A 100 11.32 16.96 -23.56
N THR A 101 12.42 17.45 -24.12
CA THR A 101 13.42 16.60 -24.78
C THR A 101 14.17 15.72 -23.77
N PHE A 102 14.57 16.25 -22.63
CA PHE A 102 15.32 15.51 -21.61
C PHE A 102 14.50 14.38 -21.00
N PHE A 103 13.22 14.63 -20.71
CA PHE A 103 12.29 13.63 -20.17
C PHE A 103 11.55 12.85 -21.28
N GLU A 104 11.99 12.96 -22.53
CA GLU A 104 11.44 12.24 -23.68
C GLU A 104 9.92 12.44 -23.88
N LEU A 105 9.38 13.58 -23.45
CA LEU A 105 7.98 13.94 -23.61
C LEU A 105 7.69 14.29 -25.07
N PRO A 106 6.65 13.71 -25.71
CA PRO A 106 6.35 13.97 -27.11
C PRO A 106 5.81 15.39 -27.28
N PHE A 107 6.41 16.21 -28.15
CA PHE A 107 5.90 17.55 -28.50
C PHE A 107 6.18 17.88 -29.98
N LYS A 108 5.45 18.86 -30.52
CA LYS A 108 5.68 19.40 -31.88
C LYS A 108 6.47 20.69 -31.83
N SER A 109 7.25 20.96 -32.88
CA SER A 109 8.08 22.17 -32.98
C SER A 109 7.28 23.49 -32.83
N ARG A 110 6.00 23.49 -33.23
CA ARG A 110 5.09 24.65 -33.16
C ARG A 110 4.13 24.61 -31.96
N ASP A 111 4.32 23.69 -31.01
CA ASP A 111 3.51 23.67 -29.80
C ASP A 111 3.65 24.98 -29.02
N SER A 112 2.53 25.45 -28.48
CA SER A 112 2.50 26.67 -27.69
C SER A 112 3.14 26.45 -26.32
N LYS A 113 3.55 27.55 -25.67
CA LYS A 113 4.08 27.52 -24.30
C LYS A 113 3.15 26.77 -23.34
N ALA A 114 1.84 27.00 -23.46
CA ALA A 114 0.84 26.36 -22.62
C ALA A 114 0.78 24.83 -22.83
N VAL A 115 0.91 24.36 -24.07
CA VAL A 115 0.94 22.91 -24.37
C VAL A 115 2.18 22.25 -23.75
N LEU A 116 3.35 22.86 -23.89
CA LEU A 116 4.59 22.35 -23.28
C LEU A 116 4.49 22.31 -21.75
N MET A 117 3.99 23.39 -21.15
CA MET A 117 3.75 23.44 -19.70
C MET A 117 2.76 22.37 -19.26
N SER A 118 1.69 22.12 -20.03
CA SER A 118 0.71 21.09 -19.73
C SER A 118 1.33 19.69 -19.70
N LYS A 119 2.22 19.38 -20.65
CA LYS A 119 2.93 18.10 -20.70
C LYS A 119 3.85 17.89 -19.49
N ILE A 120 4.57 18.95 -19.10
CA ILE A 120 5.42 18.90 -17.91
C ILE A 120 4.56 18.71 -16.65
N LYS A 121 3.42 19.43 -16.55
CA LYS A 121 2.47 19.26 -15.44
C LYS A 121 1.91 17.84 -15.33
N GLU A 122 1.60 17.24 -16.47
CA GLU A 122 1.11 15.85 -16.54
C GLU A 122 2.17 14.86 -16.05
N MET A 123 3.43 15.03 -16.45
CA MET A 123 4.54 14.20 -15.95
C MET A 123 4.75 14.37 -14.44
N THR A 124 4.56 15.57 -13.91
CA THR A 124 4.74 15.89 -12.48
C THR A 124 3.45 15.75 -11.66
N HIS A 125 2.41 15.08 -12.15
CA HIS A 125 1.10 15.07 -11.49
C HIS A 125 1.05 14.30 -10.16
N GLU A 126 1.99 13.36 -9.96
CA GLU A 126 2.16 12.61 -8.71
C GLU A 126 3.05 13.35 -7.69
N CYS A 127 3.65 14.48 -8.09
CA CYS A 127 4.15 15.46 -7.14
C CYS A 127 2.95 16.16 -6.46
#